data_AF-A0A6J4IZ89-F1
#
_entry.id   AF-A0A6J4IZ89-F1
#
_cell.length_a   1.000
_cell.length_b   1.000
_cell.length_c   1.000
_cell.angle_alpha   90.00
_cell.angle_beta   90.00
_cell.angle_gamma   90.00
#
_symmetry.space_group_name_H-M   'P 1'
#
loop_
_entity.id
_entity.type
_entity.pdbx_description
1 polymer ?
#
loop_
_entity_poly.entity_id
_entity_poly.type
_entity_poly.pdbx_seq_one_letter_code
_entity_poly.pdbx_strand_id
1 'polypeptide(L)'
;MRLRDLVRGGEPVRVSEKRGSEGLRRWDRIATRVVPLRDGAVISGALMLFEHRAGEALLASLRKIRTKAPRDVAAAAREFGIAADAKGVASVLTPDLLLARAAFMFTNAWLDAALGAAKGRDRPELLNGEGDPLGFTVLHFPLRPGVTAGRVREGLASIPALRPEGPAFWNWLAEPGAKPNAVPRRAKGRMLTTTMEDGSPVLGTLQLKGRRLSLEANSVARAERGRALLGPVLAGLVGAPLTEKIDLERMLAAERPAPQPSGLSPEDERALVRQGLDDHYRRVLDQPIPALGGKSPRAAAKTPKGREKVAAWLKTLENHSARRPAGDPIGDYDFGWMWQELGVEALRG
;
A
#
# COMPACT_ATOMS: atom_id res chain seq x y z
N MET A 1 10.74 -26.01 -6.05
CA MET A 1 10.01 -25.22 -5.02
C MET A 1 9.10 -26.14 -4.18
N ARG A 2 8.48 -25.65 -3.10
CA ARG A 2 7.43 -26.37 -2.35
C ARG A 2 6.11 -25.60 -2.49
N LEU A 3 5.02 -26.30 -2.81
CA LEU A 3 3.68 -25.71 -2.97
C LEU A 3 2.70 -26.37 -2.00
N ARG A 4 1.89 -25.58 -1.30
CA ARG A 4 0.79 -26.06 -0.46
C ARG A 4 -0.54 -25.78 -1.14
N ASP A 5 -1.41 -26.79 -1.24
CA ASP A 5 -2.74 -26.62 -1.80
C ASP A 5 -3.63 -25.85 -0.81
N LEU A 6 -4.05 -24.64 -1.18
CA LEU A 6 -4.88 -23.77 -0.32
C LEU A 6 -6.38 -24.11 -0.38
N VAL A 7 -6.81 -24.95 -1.33
CA VAL A 7 -8.21 -25.38 -1.52
C VAL A 7 -8.46 -26.72 -0.85
N ARG A 8 -7.60 -27.71 -1.12
CA ARG A 8 -7.67 -29.06 -0.54
C ARG A 8 -6.99 -29.15 0.82
N GLY A 9 -6.02 -28.27 1.10
CA GLY A 9 -5.14 -28.40 2.27
C GLY A 9 -4.10 -29.50 2.07
N GLY A 10 -3.51 -29.95 3.18
CA GLY A 10 -2.51 -31.02 3.19
C GLY A 10 -1.06 -30.53 3.20
N GLU A 11 -0.15 -31.51 3.13
CA GLU A 11 1.28 -31.25 3.18
C GLU A 11 1.82 -30.62 1.89
N PRO A 12 2.81 -29.70 1.98
CA PRO A 12 3.41 -29.12 0.80
C PRO A 12 4.07 -30.16 -0.10
N VAL A 13 3.82 -30.09 -1.40
CA VAL A 13 4.41 -30.95 -2.43
C VAL A 13 5.66 -30.30 -3.01
N ARG A 14 6.72 -31.10 -3.23
CA ARG A 14 7.93 -30.64 -3.94
C ARG A 14 7.64 -30.65 -5.44
N VAL A 15 7.81 -29.49 -6.07
CA VAL A 15 7.52 -29.28 -7.49
C VAL A 15 8.77 -28.78 -8.22
N SER A 16 9.07 -29.44 -9.34
CA SER A 16 10.09 -29.05 -10.31
C SER A 16 9.46 -28.16 -11.39
N GLU A 17 10.12 -27.05 -11.70
CA GLU A 17 9.64 -26.03 -12.63
C GLU A 17 10.86 -25.59 -13.46
N LYS A 18 10.71 -25.45 -14.79
CA LYS A 18 11.85 -25.30 -15.71
C LYS A 18 12.02 -23.88 -16.27
N ARG A 19 10.99 -23.01 -16.29
CA ARG A 19 11.04 -21.71 -17.02
C ARG A 19 10.19 -20.55 -16.47
N GLY A 20 9.35 -20.73 -15.44
CA GLY A 20 8.37 -19.74 -14.95
C GLY A 20 8.53 -19.30 -13.50
N SER A 21 9.63 -19.64 -12.82
CA SER A 21 9.78 -19.47 -11.37
C SER A 21 10.82 -18.45 -10.89
N GLU A 22 11.59 -17.82 -11.79
CA GLU A 22 12.61 -16.84 -11.40
C GLU A 22 12.02 -15.61 -10.67
N GLY A 23 10.72 -15.32 -10.91
CA GLY A 23 9.99 -14.24 -10.24
C GLY A 23 9.21 -14.62 -8.99
N LEU A 24 9.12 -15.91 -8.61
CA LEU A 24 8.32 -16.33 -7.46
C LEU A 24 9.04 -16.06 -6.15
N ARG A 25 8.29 -15.47 -5.21
CA ARG A 25 8.74 -15.18 -3.84
C ARG A 25 8.02 -16.06 -2.83
N ARG A 26 8.61 -16.17 -1.64
CA ARG A 26 8.01 -16.88 -0.51
C ARG A 26 6.60 -16.32 -0.24
N TRP A 27 5.65 -17.23 -0.01
CA TRP A 27 4.21 -16.93 0.19
C TRP A 27 3.44 -16.43 -1.02
N ASP A 28 4.03 -16.46 -2.20
CA ASP A 28 3.27 -16.23 -3.42
C ASP A 28 2.11 -17.21 -3.53
N ARG A 29 0.96 -16.66 -3.94
CA ARG A 29 -0.23 -17.44 -4.23
C ARG A 29 -0.30 -17.61 -5.72
N ILE A 30 -0.32 -18.86 -6.17
CA ILE A 30 -0.39 -19.18 -7.58
C ILE A 30 -1.57 -20.10 -7.85
N ALA A 31 -2.20 -19.92 -9.01
CA ALA A 31 -3.07 -20.91 -9.59
C ALA A 31 -2.35 -21.55 -10.78
N THR A 32 -2.13 -22.85 -10.68
CA THR A 32 -1.38 -23.62 -11.67
C THR A 32 -1.80 -25.09 -11.61
N ARG A 33 -1.56 -25.84 -12.69
CA ARG A 33 -1.77 -27.27 -12.71
C ARG A 33 -0.49 -27.97 -12.26
N VAL A 34 -0.60 -28.74 -11.18
CA VAL A 34 0.47 -29.61 -10.69
C VAL A 34 0.20 -31.03 -11.17
N VAL A 35 1.18 -31.64 -11.84
CA VAL A 35 1.11 -33.01 -12.34
C VAL A 35 2.09 -33.88 -11.54
N PRO A 36 1.62 -34.90 -10.81
CA PRO A 36 2.50 -35.83 -10.12
C PRO A 36 3.28 -36.69 -11.13
N LEU A 37 4.55 -36.96 -10.82
CA LEU A 37 5.46 -37.86 -11.52
C LEU A 37 6.01 -38.90 -10.51
N ARG A 38 6.72 -39.92 -10.99
CA ARG A 38 7.30 -40.96 -10.12
C ARG A 38 8.22 -40.38 -9.03
N ASP A 39 9.02 -39.36 -9.36
CA ASP A 39 10.02 -38.76 -8.45
C ASP A 39 9.70 -37.31 -8.05
N GLY A 40 8.41 -36.94 -8.01
CA GLY A 40 7.97 -35.62 -7.55
C GLY A 40 6.76 -35.09 -8.30
N ALA A 41 6.70 -33.80 -8.53
CA ALA A 41 5.65 -33.19 -9.34
C ALA A 41 6.22 -32.09 -10.24
N VAL A 42 5.53 -31.79 -11.32
CA VAL A 42 5.87 -30.70 -12.24
C VAL A 42 4.71 -29.73 -12.40
N ILE A 43 5.03 -28.47 -12.68
CA ILE A 43 4.05 -27.50 -13.16
C ILE A 43 3.78 -27.74 -14.64
N SER A 44 2.52 -27.69 -15.03
CA SER A 44 2.07 -27.75 -16.42
C SER A 44 1.07 -26.63 -16.71
N GLY A 45 1.10 -26.08 -17.92
CA GLY A 45 0.21 -25.00 -18.34
C GLY A 45 0.57 -23.65 -17.72
N ALA A 46 -0.44 -22.81 -17.51
CA ALA A 46 -0.26 -21.44 -17.02
C ALA A 46 0.11 -21.40 -15.52
N LEU A 47 0.94 -20.42 -15.17
CA LEU A 47 1.26 -20.05 -13.81
C LEU A 47 0.70 -18.66 -13.54
N MET A 48 -0.46 -18.59 -12.92
CA MET A 48 -1.14 -17.33 -12.60
C MET A 48 -0.79 -16.88 -11.19
N LEU A 49 -0.01 -15.81 -11.08
CA LEU A 49 0.32 -15.19 -9.79
C LEU A 49 -0.84 -14.32 -9.29
N PHE A 50 -1.23 -14.51 -8.03
CA PHE A 50 -2.29 -13.75 -7.37
C PHE A 50 -1.71 -12.82 -6.31
N GLU A 51 -2.23 -11.59 -6.27
CA GLU A 51 -2.16 -10.76 -5.07
C GLU A 51 -2.88 -11.47 -3.92
N HIS A 52 -2.37 -11.31 -2.69
CA HIS A 52 -2.91 -11.97 -1.51
C HIS A 52 -4.41 -11.72 -1.32
N ARG A 53 -4.87 -10.48 -1.55
CA ARG A 53 -6.27 -10.09 -1.44
C ARG A 53 -7.16 -10.81 -2.46
N ALA A 54 -6.78 -10.79 -3.73
CA ALA A 54 -7.51 -11.48 -4.79
C ALA A 54 -7.57 -13.00 -4.54
N GLY A 55 -6.45 -13.59 -4.10
CA GLY A 55 -6.38 -14.99 -3.71
C GLY A 55 -7.31 -15.33 -2.54
N GLU A 56 -7.34 -14.52 -1.48
CA GLU A 56 -8.29 -14.70 -0.36
C GLU A 56 -9.74 -14.59 -0.81
N ALA A 57 -10.08 -13.62 -1.66
CA ALA A 57 -11.44 -13.45 -2.18
C ALA A 57 -11.89 -14.68 -3.00
N LEU A 58 -11.00 -15.24 -3.82
CA LEU A 58 -11.25 -16.46 -4.56
C LEU A 58 -11.45 -17.66 -3.62
N LEU A 59 -10.58 -17.86 -2.64
CA LEU A 59 -10.71 -18.93 -1.65
C LEU A 59 -12.01 -18.82 -0.86
N ALA A 60 -12.39 -17.62 -0.44
CA ALA A 60 -13.66 -17.37 0.23
C ALA A 60 -14.86 -17.73 -0.65
N SER A 61 -14.78 -17.39 -1.95
CA SER A 61 -15.83 -17.73 -2.93
C SER A 61 -15.96 -19.24 -3.13
N LEU A 62 -14.83 -19.96 -3.25
CA LEU A 62 -14.82 -21.43 -3.35
C LEU A 62 -15.40 -22.08 -2.10
N ARG A 63 -15.05 -21.61 -0.90
CA ARG A 63 -15.64 -22.09 0.37
C ARG A 63 -17.15 -21.84 0.42
N LYS A 64 -17.61 -20.69 -0.07
CA LYS A 64 -19.05 -20.36 -0.15
C LYS A 64 -19.79 -21.29 -1.11
N ILE A 65 -19.23 -21.58 -2.28
CA ILE A 65 -19.83 -22.54 -3.23
C ILE A 65 -19.91 -23.92 -2.59
N ARG A 66 -18.82 -24.41 -2.00
CA ARG A 66 -18.79 -25.71 -1.32
C ARG A 66 -19.86 -25.85 -0.22
N THR A 67 -20.17 -24.76 0.47
CA THR A 67 -21.16 -24.76 1.57
C THR A 67 -22.60 -24.55 1.11
N LYS A 68 -22.82 -23.78 0.04
CA LYS A 68 -24.17 -23.44 -0.46
C LYS A 68 -24.68 -24.38 -1.56
N ALA A 69 -23.81 -24.75 -2.51
CA ALA A 69 -24.21 -25.53 -3.68
C ALA A 69 -24.96 -26.84 -3.34
N PRO A 70 -24.61 -27.59 -2.27
CA PRO A 70 -25.39 -28.79 -1.94
C PRO A 70 -26.85 -28.50 -1.58
N ARG A 71 -27.12 -27.36 -0.95
CA ARG A 71 -28.49 -26.94 -0.58
C ARG A 71 -29.27 -26.49 -1.82
N ASP A 72 -28.64 -25.67 -2.65
CA ASP A 72 -29.27 -25.11 -3.85
C ASP A 72 -29.59 -26.22 -4.86
N VAL A 73 -28.66 -27.16 -5.07
CA VAL A 73 -28.87 -28.34 -5.94
C VAL A 73 -29.95 -29.27 -5.37
N ALA A 74 -29.95 -29.53 -4.06
CA ALA A 74 -31.00 -30.35 -3.45
C ALA A 74 -32.38 -29.69 -3.53
N ALA A 75 -32.45 -28.35 -3.44
CA ALA A 75 -33.69 -27.61 -3.62
C ALA A 75 -34.22 -27.72 -5.06
N ALA A 76 -33.37 -27.45 -6.05
CA ALA A 76 -33.74 -27.58 -7.46
C ALA A 76 -34.14 -29.02 -7.82
N ALA A 77 -33.41 -30.03 -7.34
CA ALA A 77 -33.74 -31.44 -7.58
C ALA A 77 -35.15 -31.80 -7.06
N ARG A 78 -35.55 -31.27 -5.89
CA ARG A 78 -36.90 -31.47 -5.35
C ARG A 78 -38.00 -30.84 -6.21
N GLU A 79 -37.73 -29.70 -6.85
CA GLU A 79 -38.68 -29.08 -7.79
C GLU A 79 -38.94 -29.97 -9.02
N PHE A 80 -37.96 -30.79 -9.40
CA PHE A 80 -38.09 -31.78 -10.49
C PHE A 80 -38.52 -33.18 -10.01
N GLY A 81 -38.98 -33.33 -8.75
CA GLY A 81 -39.43 -34.61 -8.20
C GLY A 81 -38.29 -35.62 -7.91
N ILE A 82 -37.03 -35.18 -7.93
CA ILE A 82 -35.88 -36.01 -7.62
C ILE A 82 -35.63 -35.98 -6.10
N ALA A 83 -35.65 -37.15 -5.47
CA ALA A 83 -35.30 -37.29 -4.06
C ALA A 83 -33.80 -36.98 -3.85
N ALA A 84 -33.51 -35.76 -3.40
CA ALA A 84 -32.15 -35.31 -3.10
C ALA A 84 -32.12 -34.57 -1.75
N ASP A 85 -31.15 -34.93 -0.92
CA ASP A 85 -30.82 -34.21 0.30
C ASP A 85 -29.44 -33.56 0.21
N ALA A 86 -29.24 -32.48 0.95
CA ALA A 86 -28.02 -31.68 0.88
C ALA A 86 -26.77 -32.44 1.34
N LYS A 87 -26.91 -33.46 2.20
CA LYS A 87 -25.78 -34.26 2.70
C LYS A 87 -25.32 -35.24 1.61
N GLY A 88 -26.27 -35.87 0.91
CA GLY A 88 -26.01 -36.69 -0.27
C GLY A 88 -25.29 -35.89 -1.36
N VAL A 89 -25.81 -34.72 -1.72
CA VAL A 89 -25.18 -33.84 -2.73
C VAL A 89 -23.79 -33.36 -2.28
N ALA A 90 -23.62 -33.00 -0.99
CA ALA A 90 -22.33 -32.57 -0.46
C ALA A 90 -21.26 -33.67 -0.55
N SER A 91 -21.65 -34.94 -0.42
CA SER A 91 -20.73 -36.09 -0.54
C SER A 91 -20.20 -36.28 -1.98
N VAL A 92 -21.01 -35.92 -2.97
CA VAL A 92 -20.65 -35.98 -4.41
C VAL A 92 -19.83 -34.76 -4.83
N LEU A 93 -20.02 -33.61 -4.18
CA LEU A 93 -19.28 -32.37 -4.44
C LEU A 93 -17.87 -32.41 -3.81
N THR A 94 -17.03 -33.30 -4.31
CA THR A 94 -15.63 -33.42 -3.88
C THR A 94 -14.83 -32.15 -4.23
N PRO A 95 -13.69 -31.88 -3.55
CA PRO A 95 -12.82 -30.78 -3.92
C PRO A 95 -12.38 -30.83 -5.40
N ASP A 96 -12.18 -32.02 -5.95
CA ASP A 96 -11.80 -32.20 -7.36
C ASP A 96 -12.92 -31.83 -8.32
N LEU A 97 -14.16 -32.26 -8.03
CA LEU A 97 -15.32 -31.88 -8.84
C LEU A 97 -15.57 -30.36 -8.76
N LEU A 98 -15.44 -29.78 -7.56
CA LEU A 98 -15.53 -28.33 -7.36
C LEU A 98 -14.48 -27.60 -8.21
N LEU A 99 -13.22 -28.03 -8.16
CA LEU A 99 -12.13 -27.41 -8.91
C LEU A 99 -12.30 -27.57 -10.43
N ALA A 100 -12.78 -28.73 -10.88
CA ALA A 100 -13.09 -28.97 -12.29
C ALA A 100 -14.19 -28.02 -12.80
N ARG A 101 -15.21 -27.75 -11.99
CA ARG A 101 -16.33 -26.84 -12.36
C ARG A 101 -16.00 -25.36 -12.14
N ALA A 102 -15.09 -25.05 -11.23
CA ALA A 102 -14.72 -23.67 -10.86
C ALA A 102 -13.47 -23.15 -11.58
N ALA A 103 -12.92 -23.88 -12.57
CA ALA A 103 -11.69 -23.49 -13.27
C ALA A 103 -11.74 -22.06 -13.82
N PHE A 104 -12.89 -21.64 -14.40
CA PHE A 104 -13.08 -20.30 -14.93
C PHE A 104 -12.93 -19.19 -13.87
N MET A 105 -13.24 -19.48 -12.60
CA MET A 105 -13.16 -18.50 -11.53
C MET A 105 -11.72 -18.07 -11.24
N PHE A 106 -10.76 -18.98 -11.41
CA PHE A 106 -9.35 -18.66 -11.23
C PHE A 106 -8.90 -17.63 -12.27
N THR A 107 -9.14 -17.90 -13.56
CA THR A 107 -8.75 -16.97 -14.63
C THR A 107 -9.48 -15.64 -14.52
N ASN A 108 -10.78 -15.63 -14.21
CA ASN A 108 -11.54 -14.39 -14.08
C ASN A 108 -11.09 -13.54 -12.89
N ALA A 109 -10.86 -14.16 -11.72
CA ALA A 109 -10.37 -13.43 -10.55
C ALA A 109 -8.95 -12.89 -10.77
N TRP A 110 -8.09 -13.66 -11.45
CA TRP A 110 -6.76 -13.21 -11.83
C TRP A 110 -6.81 -12.03 -12.81
N LEU A 111 -7.62 -12.14 -13.86
CA LEU A 111 -7.75 -11.10 -14.89
C LEU A 111 -8.36 -9.82 -14.33
N ASP A 112 -9.38 -9.91 -13.48
CA ASP A 112 -9.98 -8.73 -12.83
C ASP A 112 -8.95 -8.00 -11.95
N ALA A 113 -8.17 -8.73 -11.15
CA ALA A 113 -7.11 -8.15 -10.36
C ALA A 113 -6.01 -7.51 -11.23
N ALA A 114 -5.58 -8.20 -12.30
CA ALA A 114 -4.57 -7.67 -13.22
C ALA A 114 -5.05 -6.40 -13.94
N LEU A 115 -6.30 -6.37 -14.40
CA LEU A 115 -6.92 -5.19 -15.02
C LEU A 115 -7.15 -4.06 -14.02
N GLY A 116 -7.50 -4.39 -12.76
CA GLY A 116 -7.62 -3.42 -11.67
C GLY A 116 -6.30 -2.72 -11.40
N ALA A 117 -5.23 -3.50 -11.25
CA ALA A 117 -3.88 -3.00 -11.06
C ALA A 117 -3.40 -2.15 -12.25
N ALA A 118 -3.59 -2.62 -13.49
CA ALA A 118 -3.21 -1.89 -14.70
C ALA A 118 -3.96 -0.56 -14.87
N LYS A 119 -5.19 -0.45 -14.34
CA LYS A 119 -5.99 0.78 -14.34
C LYS A 119 -5.74 1.67 -13.12
N GLY A 120 -4.78 1.33 -12.25
CA GLY A 120 -4.49 2.08 -11.03
C GLY A 120 -5.61 2.06 -9.98
N ARG A 121 -6.62 1.18 -10.10
CA ARG A 121 -7.82 1.16 -9.23
C ARG A 121 -7.55 0.72 -7.79
N ASP A 122 -6.37 0.20 -7.51
CA ASP A 122 -5.92 -0.17 -6.17
C ASP A 122 -5.16 0.94 -5.44
N ARG A 123 -4.91 2.09 -6.09
CA ARG A 123 -4.27 3.22 -5.43
C ARG A 123 -5.31 4.02 -4.64
N PRO A 124 -5.09 4.26 -3.33
CA PRO A 124 -5.96 5.17 -2.60
C PRO A 124 -5.83 6.56 -3.22
N GLU A 125 -6.94 7.26 -3.36
CA GLU A 125 -6.92 8.66 -3.73
C GLU A 125 -6.16 9.43 -2.65
N LEU A 126 -5.16 10.22 -3.02
CA LEU A 126 -4.41 11.00 -2.03
C LEU A 126 -5.03 12.38 -1.93
N LEU A 127 -5.38 12.79 -0.71
CA LEU A 127 -6.02 14.08 -0.43
C LEU A 127 -5.15 14.90 0.53
N ASN A 128 -5.20 16.22 0.44
CA ASN A 128 -4.62 17.12 1.45
C ASN A 128 -5.52 17.23 2.70
N GLY A 129 -5.10 18.02 3.70
CA GLY A 129 -5.86 18.23 4.94
C GLY A 129 -7.23 18.91 4.77
N GLU A 130 -7.46 19.59 3.64
CA GLU A 130 -8.72 20.22 3.27
C GLU A 130 -9.63 19.29 2.46
N GLY A 131 -9.12 18.15 2.00
CA GLY A 131 -9.84 17.18 1.18
C GLY A 131 -9.64 17.34 -0.34
N ASP A 132 -8.76 18.23 -0.79
CA ASP A 132 -8.46 18.38 -2.22
C ASP A 132 -7.53 17.24 -2.69
N PRO A 133 -7.70 16.72 -3.92
CA PRO A 133 -6.76 15.79 -4.52
C PRO A 133 -5.33 16.33 -4.54
N LEU A 134 -4.36 15.49 -4.17
CA LEU A 134 -2.95 15.85 -4.27
C LEU A 134 -2.57 16.09 -5.73
N GLY A 135 -1.99 17.27 -5.97
CA GLY A 135 -1.48 17.71 -7.25
C GLY A 135 -0.41 18.76 -7.00
N PHE A 136 0.83 18.30 -6.82
CA PHE A 136 1.97 19.17 -6.53
C PHE A 136 2.10 20.23 -7.61
N THR A 137 1.96 21.48 -7.18
CA THR A 137 1.95 22.65 -8.06
C THR A 137 2.96 23.64 -7.51
N VAL A 138 3.86 24.09 -8.38
CA VAL A 138 4.86 25.10 -8.06
C VAL A 138 4.60 26.35 -8.89
N LEU A 139 4.48 27.49 -8.23
CA LEU A 139 4.37 28.79 -8.87
C LEU A 139 5.70 29.51 -8.78
N HIS A 140 6.27 29.86 -9.93
CA HIS A 140 7.56 30.52 -10.05
C HIS A 140 7.39 31.99 -10.44
N PHE A 141 7.60 32.88 -9.49
CA PHE A 141 7.51 34.33 -9.66
C PHE A 141 8.91 34.92 -9.95
N PRO A 142 9.22 35.32 -11.19
CA PRO A 142 10.47 36.00 -11.49
C PRO A 142 10.47 37.40 -10.89
N LEU A 143 11.57 37.82 -10.26
CA LEU A 143 11.71 39.18 -9.73
C LEU A 143 11.93 40.18 -10.87
N ARG A 144 11.20 41.29 -10.85
CA ARG A 144 11.36 42.36 -11.85
C ARG A 144 12.76 42.99 -11.79
N PRO A 145 13.29 43.51 -12.91
CA PRO A 145 14.58 44.20 -12.93
C PRO A 145 14.68 45.27 -11.83
N GLY A 146 15.83 45.35 -11.15
CA GLY A 146 16.07 46.30 -10.05
C GLY A 146 15.43 45.95 -8.70
N VAL A 147 14.53 44.96 -8.62
CA VAL A 147 13.98 44.49 -7.34
C VAL A 147 15.03 43.67 -6.58
N THR A 148 15.23 44.01 -5.31
CA THR A 148 16.14 43.32 -4.40
C THR A 148 15.40 42.26 -3.59
N ALA A 149 16.13 41.25 -3.11
CA ALA A 149 15.59 40.25 -2.19
C ALA A 149 15.06 40.89 -0.89
N GLY A 150 15.64 42.00 -0.43
CA GLY A 150 15.17 42.75 0.74
C GLY A 150 13.72 43.22 0.61
N ARG A 151 13.37 43.86 -0.50
CA ARG A 151 11.99 44.34 -0.74
C ARG A 151 10.98 43.21 -0.81
N VAL A 152 11.36 42.06 -1.37
CA VAL A 152 10.49 40.87 -1.39
C VAL A 152 10.26 40.37 0.03
N ARG A 153 11.31 40.28 0.86
CA ARG A 153 11.20 39.86 2.27
C ARG A 153 10.33 40.79 3.09
N GLU A 154 10.47 42.11 2.91
CA GLU A 154 9.62 43.11 3.57
C GLU A 154 8.15 42.91 3.21
N GLY A 155 7.85 42.67 1.93
CA GLY A 155 6.52 42.30 1.50
C GLY A 155 6.01 41.05 2.22
N LEU A 156 6.75 39.94 2.14
CA LEU A 156 6.33 38.67 2.74
C LEU A 156 6.14 38.77 4.27
N ALA A 157 6.93 39.58 4.96
CA ALA A 157 6.80 39.82 6.40
C ALA A 157 5.48 40.49 6.80
N SER A 158 4.79 41.15 5.86
CA SER A 158 3.46 41.72 6.11
C SER A 158 2.32 40.69 6.12
N ILE A 159 2.60 39.43 5.77
CA ILE A 159 1.59 38.36 5.69
C ILE A 159 1.68 37.50 6.97
N PRO A 160 0.70 37.58 7.89
CA PRO A 160 0.77 36.86 9.18
C PRO A 160 0.83 35.34 9.05
N ALA A 161 0.26 34.79 7.99
CA ALA A 161 0.25 33.35 7.71
C ALA A 161 1.61 32.81 7.22
N LEU A 162 2.58 33.68 6.91
CA LEU A 162 3.91 33.27 6.47
C LEU A 162 4.89 33.29 7.64
N ARG A 163 5.33 32.11 8.06
CA ARG A 163 6.35 31.96 9.11
C ARG A 163 7.73 31.77 8.49
N PRO A 164 8.70 32.68 8.74
CA PRO A 164 10.07 32.50 8.26
C PRO A 164 10.77 31.38 9.03
N GLU A 165 11.49 30.51 8.33
CA GLU A 165 12.44 29.54 8.94
C GLU A 165 13.89 29.81 8.49
N GLY A 166 14.14 31.00 7.93
CA GLY A 166 15.45 31.41 7.45
C GLY A 166 15.36 32.68 6.58
N PRO A 167 16.49 33.15 6.04
CA PRO A 167 16.54 34.39 5.26
C PRO A 167 15.86 34.28 3.89
N ALA A 168 15.57 33.06 3.42
CA ALA A 168 15.11 32.78 2.07
C ALA A 168 14.00 31.73 2.00
N PHE A 169 13.42 31.33 3.14
CA PHE A 169 12.43 30.25 3.21
C PHE A 169 11.34 30.55 4.24
N TRP A 170 10.09 30.28 3.86
CA TRP A 170 8.90 30.48 4.69
C TRP A 170 7.94 29.30 4.61
N ASN A 171 7.32 28.95 5.73
CA ASN A 171 6.15 28.08 5.77
C ASN A 171 4.88 28.92 5.70
N TRP A 172 3.96 28.58 4.80
CA TRP A 172 2.62 29.13 4.78
C TRP A 172 1.71 28.25 5.64
N LEU A 173 1.22 28.80 6.74
CA LEU A 173 0.44 28.08 7.75
C LEU A 173 -1.06 28.28 7.55
N ALA A 174 -1.84 27.28 7.96
CA ALA A 174 -3.29 27.40 8.08
C ALA A 174 -3.64 28.34 9.24
N GLU A 175 -4.87 28.87 9.22
CA GLU A 175 -5.33 29.71 10.31
C GLU A 175 -5.34 28.95 11.65
N PRO A 176 -5.01 29.61 12.76
CA PRO A 176 -5.05 29.00 14.09
C PRO A 176 -6.42 28.36 14.37
N GLY A 177 -6.43 27.07 14.69
CA GLY A 177 -7.65 26.32 14.99
C GLY A 177 -8.36 25.70 13.77
N ALA A 178 -7.81 25.86 12.55
CA ALA A 178 -8.30 25.14 11.38
C ALA A 178 -8.12 23.62 11.57
N LYS A 179 -9.23 22.90 11.76
CA LYS A 179 -9.22 21.45 11.83
C LYS A 179 -9.16 20.87 10.42
N PRO A 180 -8.42 19.76 10.20
CA PRO A 180 -8.54 18.99 8.97
C PRO A 180 -10.01 18.65 8.72
N ASN A 181 -10.47 18.78 7.48
CA ASN A 181 -11.83 18.36 7.14
C ASN A 181 -11.96 16.87 7.45
N ALA A 182 -13.05 16.48 8.12
CA ALA A 182 -13.33 15.09 8.39
C ALA A 182 -13.46 14.34 7.05
N VAL A 183 -12.59 13.36 6.81
CA VAL A 183 -12.67 12.52 5.62
C VAL A 183 -14.07 11.90 5.58
N PRO A 184 -14.85 12.06 4.49
CA PRO A 184 -16.12 11.38 4.35
C PRO A 184 -15.85 9.89 4.54
N ARG A 185 -16.55 9.26 5.49
CA ARG A 185 -16.36 7.87 5.93
C ARG A 185 -16.49 6.81 4.81
N ARG A 186 -16.79 7.24 3.57
CA ARG A 186 -16.96 6.47 2.34
C ARG A 186 -15.88 6.73 1.27
N ALA A 187 -15.03 7.74 1.39
CA ALA A 187 -13.94 7.97 0.46
C ALA A 187 -12.79 7.00 0.76
N LYS A 188 -12.33 6.23 -0.22
CA LYS A 188 -11.11 5.40 -0.12
C LYS A 188 -9.83 6.24 -0.17
N GLY A 189 -9.91 7.50 0.25
CA GLY A 189 -8.83 8.47 0.16
C GLY A 189 -7.92 8.42 1.39
N ARG A 190 -6.61 8.57 1.19
CA ARG A 190 -5.62 8.70 2.26
C ARG A 190 -5.22 10.17 2.38
N MET A 191 -5.44 10.73 3.55
CA MET A 191 -5.11 12.13 3.83
C MET A 191 -3.62 12.27 4.13
N LEU A 192 -2.97 13.26 3.50
CA LEU A 192 -1.58 13.60 3.73
C LEU A 192 -1.51 15.05 4.25
N THR A 193 -1.05 15.19 5.49
CA THR A 193 -0.90 16.49 6.16
C THR A 193 0.54 16.67 6.62
N THR A 194 1.07 17.87 6.41
CA THR A 194 2.34 18.32 6.99
C THR A 194 2.01 19.32 8.10
N THR A 195 2.65 19.17 9.25
CA THR A 195 2.49 20.07 10.40
C THR A 195 3.84 20.56 10.88
N MET A 196 3.87 21.75 11.47
CA MET A 196 5.02 22.23 12.24
C MET A 196 5.14 21.46 13.57
N GLU A 197 6.24 21.67 14.31
CA GLU A 197 6.46 21.07 15.64
C GLU A 197 5.36 21.45 16.64
N ASP A 198 4.81 22.66 16.54
CA ASP A 198 3.69 23.15 17.35
C ASP A 198 2.31 22.60 16.90
N GLY A 199 2.28 21.73 15.89
CA GLY A 199 1.05 21.13 15.35
C GLY A 199 0.33 21.97 14.30
N SER A 200 0.81 23.18 13.96
CA SER A 200 0.18 24.04 12.95
C SER A 200 0.24 23.40 11.56
N PRO A 201 -0.89 23.28 10.83
CA PRO A 201 -0.88 22.71 9.49
C PRO A 201 -0.13 23.59 8.48
N VAL A 202 0.74 22.98 7.68
CA VAL A 202 1.47 23.64 6.58
C VAL A 202 0.68 23.50 5.28
N LEU A 203 0.34 24.64 4.69
CA LEU A 203 -0.40 24.74 3.44
C LEU A 203 0.52 24.70 2.22
N GLY A 204 1.68 25.33 2.34
CA GLY A 204 2.71 25.34 1.31
C GLY A 204 3.99 25.97 1.84
N THR A 205 4.98 26.07 0.98
CA THR A 205 6.27 26.67 1.32
C THR A 205 6.65 27.71 0.28
N LEU A 206 7.35 28.76 0.72
CA LEU A 206 7.95 29.73 -0.18
C LEU A 206 9.46 29.67 -0.08
N GLN A 207 10.11 29.77 -1.23
CA GLN A 207 11.56 29.86 -1.31
C GLN A 207 12.01 30.96 -2.26
N LEU A 208 12.89 31.84 -1.79
CA LEU A 208 13.53 32.88 -2.59
C LEU A 208 14.93 32.41 -2.97
N LYS A 209 15.15 32.07 -4.24
CA LYS A 209 16.45 31.62 -4.74
C LYS A 209 16.87 32.45 -5.95
N GLY A 210 18.00 33.13 -5.84
CA GLY A 210 18.49 34.04 -6.89
C GLY A 210 17.46 35.13 -7.18
N ARG A 211 17.02 35.22 -8.45
CA ARG A 211 16.01 36.19 -8.91
C ARG A 211 14.60 35.60 -9.05
N ARG A 212 14.27 34.58 -8.27
CA ARG A 212 12.96 33.90 -8.33
C ARG A 212 12.43 33.58 -6.95
N LEU A 213 11.18 33.96 -6.70
CA LEU A 213 10.39 33.46 -5.59
C LEU A 213 9.55 32.27 -6.08
N SER A 214 9.54 31.17 -5.34
CA SER A 214 8.71 30.01 -5.67
C SER A 214 7.74 29.73 -4.53
N LEU A 215 6.50 29.40 -4.86
CA LEU A 215 5.50 28.87 -3.94
C LEU A 215 5.22 27.42 -4.32
N GLU A 216 5.47 26.49 -3.40
CA GLU A 216 5.16 25.07 -3.55
C GLU A 216 3.91 24.73 -2.74
N ALA A 217 2.93 24.11 -3.40
CA ALA A 217 1.70 23.64 -2.78
C ALA A 217 1.37 22.23 -3.26
N ASN A 218 0.74 21.43 -2.40
CA ASN A 218 0.43 20.04 -2.69
C ASN A 218 -0.93 19.84 -3.41
N SER A 219 -1.58 20.91 -3.85
CA SER A 219 -2.81 20.88 -4.66
C SER A 219 -2.93 22.17 -5.48
N VAL A 220 -3.68 22.10 -6.59
CA VAL A 220 -3.98 23.26 -7.43
C VAL A 220 -4.77 24.31 -6.65
N ALA A 221 -5.74 23.88 -5.82
CA ALA A 221 -6.55 24.78 -5.00
C ALA A 221 -5.69 25.59 -4.01
N ARG A 222 -4.72 24.95 -3.35
CA ARG A 222 -3.76 25.66 -2.48
C ARG A 222 -2.84 26.60 -3.27
N ALA A 223 -2.38 26.21 -4.46
CA ALA A 223 -1.54 27.08 -5.30
C ALA A 223 -2.27 28.38 -5.69
N GLU A 224 -3.55 28.28 -6.11
CA GLU A 224 -4.36 29.46 -6.43
C GLU A 224 -4.63 30.34 -5.20
N ARG A 225 -4.93 29.73 -4.05
CA ARG A 225 -5.08 30.45 -2.77
C ARG A 225 -3.79 31.19 -2.41
N GLY A 226 -2.64 30.53 -2.50
CA GLY A 226 -1.36 31.15 -2.20
C GLY A 226 -1.01 32.25 -3.21
N ARG A 227 -1.33 32.08 -4.50
CA ARG A 227 -1.20 33.14 -5.51
C ARG A 227 -2.03 34.37 -5.16
N ALA A 228 -3.28 34.18 -4.74
CA ALA A 228 -4.16 35.26 -4.32
C ALA A 228 -3.64 35.97 -3.06
N LEU A 229 -3.15 35.20 -2.08
CA LEU A 229 -2.54 35.72 -0.85
C LEU A 229 -1.32 36.61 -1.14
N LEU A 230 -0.47 36.19 -2.07
CA LEU A 230 0.78 36.90 -2.41
C LEU A 230 0.57 38.09 -3.35
N GLY A 231 -0.49 38.07 -4.16
CA GLY A 231 -0.75 39.04 -5.23
C GLY A 231 -0.65 40.51 -4.80
N PRO A 232 -1.37 40.96 -3.75
CA PRO A 232 -1.33 42.34 -3.29
C PRO A 232 0.06 42.80 -2.84
N VAL A 233 0.79 41.91 -2.16
CA VAL A 233 2.08 42.22 -1.54
C VAL A 233 3.22 42.20 -2.56
N LEU A 234 3.13 41.35 -3.57
CA LEU A 234 4.15 41.21 -4.62
C LEU A 234 3.86 42.05 -5.86
N ALA A 235 2.78 42.85 -5.84
CA ALA A 235 2.40 43.73 -6.94
C ALA A 235 3.57 44.67 -7.30
N GLY A 236 3.97 44.64 -8.58
CA GLY A 236 5.10 45.43 -9.06
C GLY A 236 6.50 44.92 -8.65
N LEU A 237 6.61 43.91 -7.78
CA LEU A 237 7.88 43.30 -7.39
C LEU A 237 8.24 42.08 -8.25
N VAL A 238 7.23 41.34 -8.71
CA VAL A 238 7.39 40.13 -9.50
C VAL A 238 6.70 40.22 -10.87
N GLY A 239 7.13 39.38 -11.80
CA GLY A 239 6.45 39.12 -13.07
C GLY A 239 5.35 38.08 -12.93
N ALA A 240 4.69 37.77 -14.06
CA ALA A 240 3.69 36.72 -14.10
C ALA A 240 4.31 35.37 -13.71
N PRO A 241 3.65 34.55 -12.86
CA PRO A 241 4.20 33.28 -12.45
C PRO A 241 4.16 32.25 -13.58
N LEU A 242 5.24 31.48 -13.71
CA LEU A 242 5.20 30.20 -14.42
C LEU A 242 4.62 29.14 -13.49
N THR A 243 3.66 28.36 -13.97
CA THR A 243 3.06 27.25 -13.20
C THR A 243 3.65 25.93 -13.66
N GLU A 244 4.32 25.24 -12.75
CA GLU A 244 4.77 23.86 -12.93
C GLU A 244 3.80 22.93 -12.20
N LYS A 245 3.25 21.95 -12.91
CA LYS A 245 2.43 20.88 -12.32
C LYS A 245 3.25 19.59 -12.35
N ILE A 246 3.52 19.05 -11.18
CA ILE A 246 4.25 17.80 -11.06
C ILE A 246 3.24 16.66 -11.02
N ASP A 247 3.38 15.73 -11.96
CA ASP A 247 2.54 14.55 -12.05
C ASP A 247 2.85 13.59 -10.90
N LEU A 248 1.86 13.38 -10.02
CA LEU A 248 1.93 12.48 -8.88
C LEU A 248 2.27 11.04 -9.31
N GLU A 249 1.76 10.58 -10.45
CA GLU A 249 2.05 9.24 -10.97
C GLU A 249 3.51 9.11 -11.37
N ARG A 250 4.08 10.12 -12.04
CA ARG A 250 5.52 10.17 -12.36
C ARG A 250 6.38 10.27 -11.11
N MET A 251 5.98 11.06 -10.10
CA MET A 251 6.72 11.15 -8.84
C MET A 251 6.73 9.82 -8.06
N LEU A 252 5.60 9.11 -8.04
CA LEU A 252 5.50 7.80 -7.39
C LEU A 252 6.24 6.70 -8.17
N ALA A 253 6.31 6.84 -9.50
CA ALA A 253 7.05 5.92 -10.38
C ALA A 253 8.55 6.23 -10.45
N ALA A 254 8.97 7.46 -10.17
CA ALA A 254 10.37 7.85 -10.12
C ALA A 254 11.06 7.15 -8.95
N GLU A 255 12.14 6.44 -9.24
CA GLU A 255 12.99 5.88 -8.20
C GLU A 255 13.48 7.00 -7.30
N ARG A 256 13.33 6.81 -5.97
CA ARG A 256 13.91 7.74 -5.01
C ARG A 256 15.42 7.80 -5.27
N PRO A 257 16.02 8.99 -5.34
CA PRO A 257 17.46 9.12 -5.37
C PRO A 257 18.07 8.29 -4.24
N ALA A 258 19.20 7.63 -4.51
CA ALA A 258 19.93 6.92 -3.47
C ALA A 258 20.11 7.85 -2.25
N PRO A 259 19.91 7.35 -1.02
CA PRO A 259 20.15 8.15 0.18
C PRO A 259 21.55 8.77 0.11
N GLN A 260 21.70 10.00 0.60
CA GLN A 260 23.04 10.56 0.75
C GLN A 260 23.86 9.67 1.69
N PRO A 261 25.18 9.52 1.47
CA PRO A 261 26.03 8.71 2.33
C PRO A 261 25.91 9.20 3.77
N SER A 262 25.60 8.31 4.72
CA SER A 262 25.40 8.71 6.12
C SER A 262 26.72 9.03 6.84
N GLY A 263 27.86 8.77 6.18
CA GLY A 263 29.20 8.87 6.76
C GLY A 263 29.59 7.69 7.64
N LEU A 264 28.69 6.71 7.82
CA LEU A 264 28.94 5.46 8.55
C LEU A 264 29.56 4.39 7.64
N SER A 265 30.16 3.37 8.25
CA SER A 265 30.57 2.19 7.51
C SER A 265 29.32 1.42 7.01
N PRO A 266 29.41 0.67 5.90
CA PRO A 266 28.27 -0.13 5.42
C PRO A 266 27.74 -1.15 6.44
N GLU A 267 28.59 -1.61 7.37
CA GLU A 267 28.19 -2.52 8.44
C GLU A 267 27.40 -1.80 9.52
N ASP A 268 27.84 -0.62 9.95
CA ASP A 268 27.15 0.19 10.95
C ASP A 268 25.81 0.72 10.42
N GLU A 269 25.74 1.13 9.15
CA GLU A 269 24.48 1.51 8.50
C GLU A 269 23.48 0.35 8.53
N ARG A 270 23.91 -0.86 8.17
CA ARG A 270 23.06 -2.06 8.19
C ARG A 270 22.61 -2.40 9.62
N ALA A 271 23.51 -2.31 10.59
CA ALA A 271 23.19 -2.58 11.99
C ALA A 271 22.15 -1.58 12.53
N LEU A 272 22.33 -0.30 12.25
CA LEU A 272 21.40 0.77 12.65
C LEU A 272 20.03 0.60 12.00
N VAL A 273 19.98 0.32 10.70
CA VAL A 273 18.72 0.07 9.99
C VAL A 273 18.02 -1.16 10.55
N ARG A 274 18.75 -2.25 10.80
CA ARG A 274 18.20 -3.46 11.40
C ARG A 274 17.62 -3.19 12.79
N GLN A 275 18.35 -2.47 13.65
CA GLN A 275 17.86 -2.07 14.97
C GLN A 275 16.58 -1.23 14.86
N GLY A 276 16.56 -0.25 13.93
CA GLY A 276 15.39 0.57 13.68
C GLY A 276 14.17 -0.26 13.22
N LEU A 277 14.38 -1.28 12.40
CA LEU A 277 13.34 -2.22 11.97
C LEU A 277 12.85 -3.11 13.11
N ASP A 278 13.76 -3.63 13.94
CA ASP A 278 13.40 -4.41 15.13
C ASP A 278 12.51 -3.58 16.08
N ASP A 279 12.93 -2.36 16.41
CA ASP A 279 12.18 -1.47 17.28
C ASP A 279 10.85 -1.04 16.68
N HIS A 280 10.82 -0.81 15.36
CA HIS A 280 9.59 -0.53 14.64
C HIS A 280 8.60 -1.70 14.76
N TYR A 281 9.03 -2.92 14.41
CA TYR A 281 8.14 -4.08 14.41
C TYR A 281 7.73 -4.51 15.82
N ARG A 282 8.58 -4.34 16.84
CA ARG A 282 8.18 -4.54 18.24
C ARG A 282 7.00 -3.64 18.61
N ARG A 283 7.04 -2.35 18.25
CA ARG A 283 5.91 -1.44 18.44
C ARG A 283 4.67 -1.87 17.65
N VAL A 284 4.84 -2.36 16.43
CA VAL A 284 3.73 -2.87 15.60
C VAL A 284 3.01 -4.05 16.26
N LEU A 285 3.72 -4.90 17.03
CA LEU A 285 3.10 -6.03 17.74
C LEU A 285 2.08 -5.62 18.81
N ASP A 286 2.16 -4.37 19.29
CA ASP A 286 1.27 -3.81 20.31
C ASP A 286 0.19 -2.88 19.72
N GLN A 287 0.29 -2.54 18.44
CA GLN A 287 -0.65 -1.64 17.75
C GLN A 287 -1.83 -2.40 17.13
N PRO A 288 -3.02 -1.76 17.06
CA PRO A 288 -4.18 -2.36 16.41
C PRO A 288 -3.97 -2.49 14.90
N ILE A 289 -4.08 -3.72 14.37
CA ILE A 289 -3.91 -4.00 12.94
C ILE A 289 -5.28 -4.26 12.29
N PRO A 290 -5.68 -3.49 11.26
CA PRO A 290 -6.96 -3.69 10.58
C PRO A 290 -7.17 -5.12 10.05
N ALA A 291 -6.12 -5.74 9.49
CA ALA A 291 -6.18 -7.12 8.99
C ALA A 291 -6.49 -8.16 10.11
N LEU A 292 -6.21 -7.82 11.36
CA LEU A 292 -6.50 -8.65 12.54
C LEU A 292 -7.82 -8.24 13.23
N GLY A 293 -8.65 -7.42 12.57
CA GLY A 293 -9.91 -6.91 13.12
C GLY A 293 -9.69 -5.82 14.16
N GLY A 294 -8.65 -4.99 14.01
CA GLY A 294 -8.33 -3.90 14.93
C GLY A 294 -7.70 -4.36 16.26
N LYS A 295 -7.33 -5.64 16.37
CA LYS A 295 -6.56 -6.17 17.50
C LYS A 295 -5.06 -6.06 17.23
N SER A 296 -4.26 -5.97 18.30
CA SER A 296 -2.83 -6.12 18.18
C SER A 296 -2.42 -7.56 17.85
N PRO A 297 -1.29 -7.78 17.16
CA PRO A 297 -0.77 -9.12 16.89
C PRO A 297 -0.66 -9.98 18.17
N ARG A 298 -0.12 -9.44 19.26
CA ARG A 298 -0.05 -10.15 20.55
C ARG A 298 -1.44 -10.53 21.08
N ALA A 299 -2.41 -9.62 21.00
CA ALA A 299 -3.76 -9.89 21.47
C ALA A 299 -4.49 -10.92 20.59
N ALA A 300 -4.29 -10.86 19.28
CA ALA A 300 -4.88 -11.80 18.34
C ALA A 300 -4.31 -13.23 18.53
N ALA A 301 -3.01 -13.35 18.79
CA ALA A 301 -2.33 -14.65 18.97
C ALA A 301 -2.83 -15.47 20.18
N LYS A 302 -3.59 -14.86 21.11
CA LYS A 302 -4.14 -15.56 22.29
C LYS A 302 -5.19 -16.64 21.97
N THR A 303 -5.76 -16.65 20.76
CA THR A 303 -6.81 -17.62 20.37
C THR A 303 -6.36 -18.47 19.19
N PRO A 304 -6.79 -19.75 19.07
CA PRO A 304 -6.42 -20.59 17.93
C PRO A 304 -6.75 -19.95 16.58
N LYS A 305 -7.97 -19.44 16.41
CA LYS A 305 -8.41 -18.73 15.19
C LYS A 305 -7.64 -17.42 14.97
N GLY A 306 -7.22 -16.75 16.04
CA GLY A 306 -6.42 -15.54 15.95
C GLY A 306 -4.98 -15.82 15.54
N ARG A 307 -4.38 -16.94 15.99
CA ARG A 307 -3.06 -17.41 15.54
C ARG A 307 -3.02 -17.66 14.03
N GLU A 308 -4.07 -18.25 13.47
CA GLU A 308 -4.20 -18.41 12.02
C GLU A 308 -4.19 -17.06 11.28
N LYS A 309 -4.91 -16.06 11.79
CA LYS A 309 -4.94 -14.71 11.22
C LYS A 309 -3.59 -14.00 11.35
N VAL A 310 -2.92 -14.15 12.49
CA VAL A 310 -1.57 -13.59 12.72
C VAL A 310 -0.57 -14.23 11.76
N ALA A 311 -0.58 -15.56 11.61
CA ALA A 311 0.27 -16.25 10.66
C ALA A 311 0.01 -15.80 9.22
N ALA A 312 -1.25 -15.64 8.81
CA ALA A 312 -1.60 -15.11 7.50
C ALA A 312 -1.08 -13.67 7.31
N TRP A 313 -1.19 -12.81 8.32
CA TRP A 313 -0.65 -11.46 8.29
C TRP A 313 0.89 -11.43 8.21
N LEU A 314 1.60 -12.26 8.97
CA LEU A 314 3.06 -12.38 8.87
C LEU A 314 3.51 -12.86 7.48
N LYS A 315 2.78 -13.81 6.87
CA LYS A 315 3.03 -14.24 5.48
C LYS A 315 2.89 -13.08 4.50
N THR A 316 1.89 -12.20 4.71
CA THR A 316 1.78 -10.99 3.88
C THR A 316 2.97 -10.05 4.07
N LEU A 317 3.45 -9.84 5.31
CA LEU A 317 4.61 -8.99 5.56
C LEU A 317 5.88 -9.52 4.89
N GLU A 318 6.20 -10.80 5.09
CA GLU A 318 7.36 -11.45 4.46
C GLU A 318 7.26 -11.44 2.93
N ASN A 319 6.05 -11.60 2.36
CA ASN A 319 5.85 -11.51 0.92
C ASN A 319 6.12 -10.11 0.36
N HIS A 320 5.64 -9.07 1.06
CA HIS A 320 5.87 -7.68 0.64
C HIS A 320 7.34 -7.30 0.75
N SER A 321 8.01 -7.74 1.81
CA SER A 321 9.46 -7.59 1.98
C SER A 321 10.23 -8.26 0.84
N ALA A 322 9.96 -9.54 0.55
CA ALA A 322 10.66 -10.28 -0.51
C ALA A 322 10.46 -9.72 -1.95
N ARG A 323 9.50 -8.79 -2.13
CA ARG A 323 9.22 -8.10 -3.39
C ARG A 323 9.95 -6.77 -3.52
N ARG A 324 10.70 -6.35 -2.51
CA ARG A 324 11.50 -5.13 -2.55
C ARG A 324 12.66 -5.27 -3.54
N PRO A 325 13.15 -4.16 -4.10
CA PRO A 325 14.35 -4.16 -4.94
C PRO A 325 15.54 -4.76 -4.19
N ALA A 326 16.47 -5.35 -4.94
CA ALA A 326 17.71 -5.86 -4.36
C ALA A 326 18.48 -4.71 -3.67
N GLY A 327 18.98 -4.96 -2.46
CA GLY A 327 19.68 -3.95 -1.66
C GLY A 327 18.77 -3.07 -0.80
N ASP A 328 17.45 -3.21 -0.85
CA ASP A 328 16.55 -2.58 0.12
C ASP A 328 16.68 -3.33 1.47
N PRO A 329 17.07 -2.66 2.57
CA PRO A 329 17.23 -3.31 3.87
C PRO A 329 15.98 -4.03 4.39
N ILE A 330 14.78 -3.59 3.99
CA ILE A 330 13.54 -4.28 4.38
C ILE A 330 13.34 -5.57 3.60
N GLY A 331 13.95 -5.72 2.43
CA GLY A 331 13.88 -6.93 1.60
C GLY A 331 14.64 -8.10 2.19
N ASP A 332 15.75 -7.82 2.87
CA ASP A 332 16.63 -8.82 3.51
C ASP A 332 16.32 -9.03 5.01
N TYR A 333 15.30 -8.37 5.53
CA TYR A 333 14.95 -8.41 6.94
C TYR A 333 14.32 -9.76 7.36
N ASP A 334 14.85 -10.38 8.43
CA ASP A 334 14.31 -11.64 8.95
C ASP A 334 13.20 -11.40 9.98
N PHE A 335 11.98 -11.75 9.59
CA PHE A 335 10.79 -11.72 10.43
C PHE A 335 10.66 -12.92 11.39
N GLY A 336 11.62 -13.87 11.39
CA GLY A 336 11.58 -15.10 12.16
C GLY A 336 11.29 -14.91 13.65
N TRP A 337 11.87 -13.88 14.26
CA TRP A 337 11.64 -13.56 15.67
C TRP A 337 10.17 -13.23 15.97
N MET A 338 9.44 -12.60 15.05
CA MET A 338 8.01 -12.29 15.23
C MET A 338 7.17 -13.57 15.26
N TRP A 339 7.53 -14.58 14.46
CA TRP A 339 6.85 -15.87 14.47
C TRP A 339 7.01 -16.60 15.80
N GLN A 340 8.22 -16.55 16.35
CA GLN A 340 8.57 -17.16 17.64
C GLN A 340 7.87 -16.43 18.79
N GLU A 341 7.98 -15.10 18.82
CA GLU A 341 7.40 -14.26 19.87
C GLU A 341 5.86 -14.35 19.93
N LEU A 342 5.21 -14.49 18.78
CA LEU A 342 3.76 -14.65 18.70
C LEU A 342 3.29 -16.11 18.86
N GLY A 343 4.21 -17.06 19.01
CA GLY A 343 3.89 -18.49 19.20
C GLY A 343 3.18 -19.12 18.00
N VAL A 344 3.49 -18.67 16.78
CA VAL A 344 2.85 -19.11 15.53
C VAL A 344 3.82 -19.77 14.56
N GLU A 345 5.04 -20.08 14.99
CA GLU A 345 6.08 -20.68 14.15
C GLU A 345 5.66 -21.99 13.46
N ALA A 346 4.85 -22.82 14.13
CA ALA A 346 4.29 -24.04 13.54
C ALA A 346 3.40 -23.78 12.29
N LEU A 347 2.85 -22.57 12.16
CA LEU A 347 2.02 -22.14 11.04
C LEU A 347 2.83 -21.45 9.93
N ARG A 348 4.15 -21.29 10.12
CA ARG A 348 5.03 -20.65 9.15
C ARG A 348 5.08 -21.46 7.87
N GLY A 349 5.05 -22.79 7.92
CA GLY A 349 5.14 -23.70 6.76
C GLY A 349 4.03 -23.62 5.72
#